data_AF-A0A352IQI6-F1
#
_entry.id   AF-A0A352IQI6-F1
#
_cell.length_a   1.000
_cell.length_b   1.000
_cell.length_c   1.000
_cell.angle_alpha   90.00
_cell.angle_beta   90.00
_cell.angle_gamma   90.00
#
_symmetry.space_group_name_H-M   'P 1'
#
loop_
_entity.id
_entity.type
_entity.pdbx_description
1 polymer ?
#
loop_
_entity_poly.entity_id
_entity_poly.type
_entity_poly.pdbx_seq_one_letter_code
_entity_poly.pdbx_strand_id
1 'polypeptide(L)' 'FEPFFTTKPIGKGTGLGLSLSFNIIEKHNGRIDVDSRPGNGTCFRIILPINQPQTPEAE' A
#
# COMPACT_ATOMS: atom_id res chain seq x y z
N PHE A 1 -3.60 -5.72 2.03
CA PHE A 1 -2.51 -6.07 2.96
C PHE A 1 -3.04 -6.04 4.38
N GLU A 2 -2.66 -7.02 5.21
CA GLU A 2 -3.20 -7.18 6.56
C GLU A 2 -2.53 -6.23 7.56
N PRO A 3 -3.30 -5.43 8.32
CA PRO A 3 -2.77 -4.62 9.41
C PRO A 3 -2.08 -5.49 10.46
N PHE A 4 -1.03 -4.94 11.07
CA PHE A 4 -0.25 -5.56 12.16
C PHE A 4 0.60 -6.78 11.79
N PHE A 5 0.51 -7.28 10.55
CA PHE A 5 1.40 -8.35 10.10
C PHE A 5 2.85 -7.86 10.02
N THR A 6 3.77 -8.58 10.69
CA THR A 6 5.20 -8.31 10.66
C THR A 6 5.99 -9.58 10.95
N THR A 7 7.12 -9.76 10.28
CA THR A 7 8.10 -10.82 10.58
C THR A 7 9.13 -10.36 11.62
N LYS A 8 9.08 -9.10 12.05
CA LYS A 8 9.98 -8.58 13.10
C LYS A 8 9.59 -9.15 14.47
N PRO A 9 10.56 -9.27 15.40
CA PRO A 9 10.27 -9.66 16.78
C PRO A 9 9.25 -8.74 17.46
N ILE A 10 8.63 -9.27 18.52
CA ILE A 10 7.66 -8.55 19.36
C ILE A 10 8.25 -7.21 19.81
N GLY A 11 7.47 -6.13 19.67
CA GLY A 11 7.86 -4.78 20.05
C GLY A 11 8.85 -4.08 19.10
N LYS A 12 9.27 -4.70 17.99
CA LYS A 12 10.25 -4.11 17.03
C LYS A 12 9.63 -3.62 15.71
N GLY A 13 8.32 -3.64 15.59
CA GLY A 13 7.60 -3.08 14.47
C GLY A 13 6.10 -3.23 14.65
N THR A 14 5.33 -2.24 14.20
CA THR A 14 3.87 -2.24 14.34
C THR A 14 3.17 -3.07 13.27
N GLY A 15 3.84 -3.41 12.17
CA GLY A 15 3.22 -4.10 11.03
C GLY A 15 2.19 -3.26 10.27
N LEU A 16 2.16 -1.94 10.46
CA LEU A 16 1.11 -1.07 9.88
C LEU A 16 1.50 -0.39 8.55
N GLY A 17 2.79 -0.37 8.21
CA GLY A 17 3.28 0.44 7.07
C GLY A 17 2.56 0.11 5.77
N LEU A 18 2.53 -1.16 5.39
CA LEU A 18 2.01 -1.58 4.10
C LEU A 18 0.48 -1.50 4.01
N SER A 19 -0.24 -1.77 5.11
CA SER A 19 -1.70 -1.58 5.16
C SER A 19 -2.08 -0.10 5.06
N LEU A 20 -1.32 0.79 5.72
CA LEU A 20 -1.53 2.24 5.61
C LEU A 20 -1.24 2.74 4.20
N SER A 21 -0.10 2.35 3.61
CA SER A 21 0.24 2.72 2.24
C SER A 21 -0.81 2.26 1.24
N PHE A 22 -1.32 1.03 1.36
CA PHE A 22 -2.39 0.51 0.50
C PHE A 22 -3.65 1.36 0.59
N ASN A 23 -4.12 1.66 1.81
CA ASN A 23 -5.30 2.50 2.01
C ASN A 23 -5.11 3.92 1.46
N ILE A 24 -3.91 4.50 1.60
CA ILE A 24 -3.59 5.82 1.04
C ILE A 24 -3.64 5.76 -0.49
N ILE A 25 -3.05 4.73 -1.10
CA ILE A 25 -3.03 4.56 -2.56
C ILE A 25 -4.46 4.40 -3.10
N GLU A 26 -5.30 3.58 -2.47
CA GLU A 26 -6.71 3.42 -2.87
C GLU A 26 -7.50 4.72 -2.74
N LYS A 27 -7.31 5.48 -1.65
CA LYS A 27 -7.94 6.81 -1.47
C LYS A 27 -7.57 7.81 -2.55
N HIS A 28 -6.40 7.63 -3.19
CA HIS A 28 -5.96 8.43 -4.33
C HIS A 28 -6.27 7.76 -5.67
N ASN A 29 -7.23 6.82 -5.69
CA ASN A 29 -7.66 6.09 -6.87
C ASN A 29 -6.51 5.41 -7.62
N GLY A 30 -5.48 5.05 -6.87
CA GLY A 30 -4.29 4.39 -7.36
C GLY A 30 -4.36 2.89 -7.20
N ARG A 31 -3.28 2.23 -7.61
CA ARG A 31 -3.04 0.82 -7.36
C ARG A 31 -1.58 0.55 -7.04
N ILE A 32 -1.33 -0.61 -6.46
CA ILE A 32 0.00 -1.11 -6.14
C ILE A 32 0.20 -2.50 -6.73
N ASP A 33 1.27 -2.67 -7.49
CA ASP A 33 1.71 -3.96 -8.00
C ASP A 33 2.97 -4.40 -7.26
N VAL A 34 3.10 -5.69 -6.98
CA VAL A 34 4.25 -6.25 -6.25
C VAL A 34 4.89 -7.34 -7.09
N ASP A 35 6.19 -7.22 -7.31
CA ASP A 35 7.03 -8.28 -7.86
C ASP A 35 8.09 -8.65 -6.82
N SER A 36 8.00 -9.89 -6.31
CA SER A 36 8.89 -10.40 -5.28
C SER A 36 9.28 -11.82 -5.60
N ARG A 37 10.59 -12.10 -5.54
CA ARG A 37 11.13 -13.46 -5.64
C ARG A 37 12.20 -13.63 -4.56
N PRO A 38 12.17 -14.73 -3.77
CA PRO A 38 13.20 -15.01 -2.79
C PRO A 38 14.61 -14.90 -3.38
N GLY A 39 15.53 -14.24 -2.65
CA GLY A 39 16.90 -14.02 -3.09
C GLY A 39 17.12 -12.94 -4.16
N ASN A 40 16.06 -12.33 -4.72
CA ASN A 40 16.16 -11.35 -5.81
C ASN A 40 15.68 -9.94 -5.41
N GLY A 41 15.38 -9.73 -4.13
CA GLY A 41 14.79 -8.49 -3.65
C GLY A 41 13.27 -8.41 -3.91
N THR A 42 12.72 -7.21 -3.83
CA THR A 42 11.28 -6.97 -4.02
C THR A 42 11.08 -5.58 -4.60
N CYS A 43 10.21 -5.48 -5.61
CA CYS A 43 9.81 -4.23 -6.24
C CYS A 43 8.33 -3.97 -5.98
N PHE A 44 8.03 -2.80 -5.42
CA PHE A 44 6.67 -2.27 -5.32
C PHE A 44 6.51 -1.15 -6.34
N ARG A 45 5.49 -1.25 -7.19
CA ARG A 45 5.15 -0.22 -8.16
C ARG A 45 3.84 0.43 -7.76
N ILE A 46 3.88 1.74 -7.54
CA ILE A 46 2.70 2.55 -7.20
C ILE A 46 2.29 3.31 -8.45
N ILE A 47 1.02 3.17 -8.86
CA ILE A 47 0.46 3.87 -10.01
C ILE A 47 -0.66 4.76 -9.50
N LEU A 48 -0.50 6.07 -9.69
CA LEU A 48 -1.51 7.07 -9.34
C LEU A 48 -2.00 7.78 -10.62
N PRO A 49 -3.29 8.13 -10.69
CA PRO A 49 -3.78 8.98 -11.76
C PRO A 49 -3.23 10.40 -11.59
N ILE A 50 -2.82 11.02 -12.70
CA ILE A 50 -2.32 12.41 -12.71
C ILE A 50 -3.42 13.38 -12.28
N ASN A 51 -4.63 13.17 -12.79
CA ASN A 51 -5.83 13.88 -12.39
C ASN A 51 -6.66 12.95 -11.51
N GLN A 52 -6.91 13.35 -10.27
CA GLN A 52 -7.83 12.62 -9.40
C GLN A 52 -9.24 12.65 -10.01
N PRO A 53 -9.95 11.52 -10.10
CA PRO A 53 -11.35 11.55 -10.50
C PRO A 53 -12.09 12.47 -9.54
N GLN A 54 -12.94 13.33 -10.10
CA GLN A 54 -13.81 14.18 -9.31
C GLN A 54 -14.72 13.23 -8.52
N THR A 55 -14.57 13.21 -7.19
CA THR A 55 -15.56 12.58 -6.34
C THR A 55 -16.86 13.32 -6.59
N PRO A 56 -17.94 12.67 -7.07
CA PRO A 56 -19.23 13.34 -7.13
C PRO A 56 -19.55 13.89 -5.74
N GLU A 57 -19.84 15.18 -5.62
CA GLU A 57 -20.33 15.74 -4.37
C GLU A 57 -21.56 14.92 -3.95
N ALA A 58 -21.49 14.33 -2.76
CA ALA A 58 -22.62 13.60 -2.21
C ALA A 58 -23.75 14.60 -1.96
N GLU A 59 -24.88 14.37 -2.63
CA GLU A 59 -26.16 15.09 -2.46
C GLU A 59 -26.75 14.86 -1.06
#